data_AF-A0A7I4Y8J3-F1
#
_entry.id   AF-A0A7I4Y8J3-F1
#
_cell.length_a   1.000
_cell.length_b   1.000
_cell.length_c   1.000
_cell.angle_alpha   90.00
_cell.angle_beta   90.00
_cell.angle_gamma   90.00
#
_symmetry.space_group_name_H-M   'P 1'
#
loop_
_entity.id
_entity.type
_entity.pdbx_description
1 polymer ?
#
loop_
_entity_poly.entity_id
_entity_poly.type
_entity_poly.pdbx_seq_one_letter_code
_entity_poly.pdbx_strand_id
1 'polypeptide(L)'
;MDVFQKQAWCQEACFSSFWAHYRAVEKWRADHARMASVSCRIACEKTKHPRRKPGSRHADHSSNSNRERAKKSSNKEKVKEEKNVTSAAHAELASMEVEEMSDEMVAFFKKTIEHRRIRDAERNEKEQRAARERGEDTSHWIHLDDDEYVLADKIGVYGVEKRTFAAPDEEARTKSRRENARRLYGSKAEQILAMETLMDMRFEQEYARKRPPLWPNIPLKL
;
A
#
# COMPACT_ATOMS: atom_id res chain seq x y z
N MET A 1 -8.32 -27.47 -26.13
CA MET A 1 -8.60 -28.05 -24.79
C MET A 1 -8.38 -29.55 -24.76
N ASP A 2 -8.62 -30.24 -25.87
CA ASP A 2 -8.48 -31.70 -26.02
C ASP A 2 -7.05 -32.25 -25.84
N VAL A 3 -6.03 -31.40 -25.82
CA VAL A 3 -4.63 -31.85 -25.67
C VAL A 3 -4.32 -32.17 -24.20
N PHE A 4 -4.83 -31.39 -23.26
CA PHE A 4 -4.55 -31.59 -21.82
C PHE A 4 -5.49 -32.62 -21.18
N GLN A 5 -6.75 -32.71 -21.63
CA GLN A 5 -7.73 -33.67 -21.11
C GLN A 5 -7.41 -35.14 -21.41
N LYS A 6 -6.55 -35.39 -22.41
CA LYS A 6 -6.08 -36.74 -22.79
C LYS A 6 -4.97 -37.27 -21.89
N GLN A 7 -4.44 -36.45 -20.98
CA GLN A 7 -3.29 -36.83 -20.15
C GLN A 7 -3.75 -37.28 -18.77
N ALA A 8 -3.35 -38.49 -18.35
CA ALA A 8 -3.87 -39.13 -17.14
C ALA A 8 -3.69 -38.29 -15.86
N TRP A 9 -2.59 -37.55 -15.75
CA TRP A 9 -2.30 -36.69 -14.60
C TRP A 9 -3.28 -35.52 -14.46
N CYS A 10 -3.94 -35.09 -15.54
CA CYS A 10 -4.87 -33.96 -15.46
C CYS A 10 -6.19 -34.32 -14.75
N GLN A 11 -6.46 -35.61 -14.58
CA GLN A 11 -7.68 -36.15 -13.96
C GLN A 11 -7.48 -36.47 -12.48
N GLU A 12 -6.27 -36.27 -11.95
CA GLU A 12 -6.00 -36.46 -10.53
C GLU A 12 -6.72 -35.42 -9.68
N ALA A 13 -7.26 -35.85 -8.54
CA ALA A 13 -8.07 -35.02 -7.65
C ALA A 13 -7.30 -33.79 -7.09
N CYS A 14 -5.97 -33.88 -7.02
CA CYS A 14 -5.09 -32.79 -6.58
C CYS A 14 -5.15 -31.56 -7.51
N PHE A 15 -5.50 -31.73 -8.79
CA PHE A 15 -5.62 -30.63 -9.75
C PHE A 15 -7.05 -30.09 -9.88
N SER A 16 -8.02 -30.59 -9.09
CA SER A 16 -9.41 -30.13 -9.12
C SER A 16 -9.54 -28.62 -8.89
N SER A 17 -8.81 -28.08 -7.90
CA SER A 17 -8.76 -26.65 -7.60
C SER A 17 -8.17 -25.84 -8.76
N PHE A 18 -7.05 -26.30 -9.32
CA PHE A 18 -6.41 -25.67 -10.49
C PHE A 18 -7.39 -25.56 -11.67
N TRP A 19 -8.09 -26.65 -12.00
CA TRP A 19 -9.06 -26.66 -13.10
C TRP A 19 -10.30 -25.80 -12.83
N ALA A 20 -10.75 -25.72 -11.58
CA ALA A 20 -11.83 -24.82 -11.20
C ALA A 20 -11.45 -23.36 -11.43
N HIS A 21 -10.25 -22.95 -11.00
CA HIS A 21 -9.73 -21.60 -11.24
C HIS A 21 -9.49 -21.33 -12.73
N TYR A 22 -8.91 -22.28 -13.45
CA TYR A 22 -8.70 -22.16 -14.89
C TYR A 22 -10.01 -21.91 -15.65
N ARG A 23 -11.06 -22.70 -15.37
CA ARG A 23 -12.39 -22.50 -15.97
C ARG A 23 -13.01 -21.16 -15.60
N ALA A 24 -12.82 -20.70 -14.37
CA ALA A 24 -13.29 -19.38 -13.94
C ALA A 24 -12.60 -18.25 -14.72
N VAL A 25 -11.29 -18.34 -14.92
CA VAL A 25 -10.51 -17.38 -15.73
C VAL A 25 -10.93 -17.42 -17.20
N GLU A 26 -11.15 -18.60 -17.77
CA GLU A 26 -11.64 -18.74 -19.14
C GLU A 26 -13.03 -18.11 -19.33
N LYS A 27 -13.94 -18.37 -18.38
CA LYS A 27 -15.27 -17.76 -18.37
C LYS A 27 -15.17 -16.24 -18.29
N TRP A 28 -14.34 -15.72 -17.39
CA TRP A 28 -14.10 -14.28 -17.27
C TRP A 28 -13.57 -13.69 -18.57
N ARG A 29 -12.58 -14.33 -19.22
CA ARG A 29 -12.02 -13.87 -20.48
C ARG A 29 -13.07 -13.82 -21.59
N ALA A 30 -13.91 -14.85 -21.70
CA ALA A 30 -14.98 -14.91 -22.69
C ALA A 30 -16.07 -13.86 -22.44
N ASP A 31 -16.52 -13.72 -21.19
CA ASP A 31 -17.50 -12.71 -20.80
C ASP A 31 -16.96 -11.30 -21.03
N HIS A 32 -15.68 -11.06 -20.72
CA HIS A 32 -15.03 -9.78 -20.95
C HIS A 32 -14.88 -9.44 -22.43
N ALA A 33 -14.48 -10.40 -23.27
CA ALA A 33 -14.42 -10.20 -24.72
C ALA A 33 -15.80 -9.88 -25.32
N ARG A 34 -16.85 -10.57 -24.84
CA ARG A 34 -18.24 -10.28 -25.24
C ARG A 34 -18.64 -8.86 -24.83
N MET A 35 -18.39 -8.46 -23.58
CA MET A 35 -18.71 -7.11 -23.09
C MET A 35 -17.92 -6.00 -23.82
N ALA A 36 -16.65 -6.25 -24.14
CA ALA A 36 -15.84 -5.34 -24.95
C ALA A 36 -16.45 -5.15 -26.35
N SER A 37 -16.87 -6.25 -27.00
CA SER A 37 -17.51 -6.18 -28.31
C SER A 37 -18.85 -5.41 -28.29
N VAL A 38 -19.67 -5.61 -27.26
CA VAL A 38 -20.95 -4.90 -27.07
C VAL A 38 -20.70 -3.42 -26.83
N SER A 39 -19.72 -3.07 -26.00
CA SER A 39 -19.38 -1.68 -25.71
C SER A 39 -18.88 -0.94 -26.95
N CYS A 40 -18.05 -1.59 -27.78
CA CYS A 40 -17.62 -1.03 -29.07
C CYS A 40 -18.81 -0.82 -30.03
N ARG A 41 -19.79 -1.72 -30.06
CA ARG A 41 -20.98 -1.55 -30.92
C ARG A 41 -21.85 -0.38 -30.48
N ILE A 42 -22.10 -0.23 -29.18
CA ILE A 42 -22.86 0.90 -28.61
C ILE A 42 -22.15 2.24 -28.88
N ALA A 43 -20.82 2.27 -28.82
CA ALA A 43 -20.03 3.46 -29.12
C ALA A 43 -20.09 3.84 -30.62
N CYS A 44 -20.04 2.85 -31.52
CA CYS A 44 -20.14 3.06 -32.97
C CYS A 44 -21.54 3.47 -33.44
N GLU A 45 -22.60 3.09 -32.73
CA GLU A 45 -23.97 3.52 -33.06
C GLU A 45 -24.23 4.99 -32.74
N LYS A 46 -23.55 5.54 -31.72
CA LYS A 46 -23.66 6.96 -31.32
C LYS A 46 -22.90 7.95 -32.21
N THR A 47 -22.06 7.48 -33.13
CA THR A 47 -21.29 8.36 -34.03
C THR A 47 -21.96 8.65 -35.37
N LYS A 48 -23.20 8.19 -35.59
CA LYS A 48 -24.02 8.60 -36.74
C LYS A 48 -24.71 9.97 -36.50
N HIS A 49 -23.91 11.00 -36.22
CA HIS A 49 -24.36 12.40 -36.33
C HIS A 49 -23.85 13.01 -37.64
N PRO A 50 -24.65 13.84 -38.34
CA PRO A 50 -24.29 14.35 -39.66
C PRO A 50 -23.09 15.30 -39.56
N ARG A 51 -22.06 14.99 -40.36
CA ARG A 51 -20.83 15.79 -40.51
C ARG A 51 -21.17 17.25 -40.82
N ARG A 52 -20.94 18.15 -39.87
CA ARG A 52 -20.83 19.60 -40.15
C ARG A 52 -19.41 19.90 -40.67
N LYS A 53 -19.37 20.69 -41.75
CA LYS A 53 -18.19 21.06 -42.55
C LYS A 53 -17.12 21.81 -41.72
N PRO A 54 -15.82 21.74 -42.09
CA PRO A 54 -14.77 22.48 -41.41
C PRO A 54 -14.70 23.92 -41.93
N GLY A 55 -14.91 24.88 -41.02
CA GLY A 55 -14.70 26.31 -41.24
C GLY A 55 -13.32 26.72 -40.71
N SER A 56 -12.58 27.42 -41.54
CA SER A 56 -11.19 27.88 -41.39
C SER A 56 -11.09 29.19 -40.58
N ARG A 57 -9.96 29.38 -39.86
CA ARG A 57 -9.09 30.59 -39.79
C ARG A 57 -8.67 31.07 -38.37
N HIS A 58 -7.35 30.97 -38.16
CA HIS A 58 -6.36 31.96 -37.68
C HIS A 58 -6.38 32.60 -36.27
N ALA A 59 -5.18 32.52 -35.67
CA ALA A 59 -4.36 33.55 -35.01
C ALA A 59 -4.55 33.87 -33.50
N ASP A 60 -3.53 33.46 -32.74
CA ASP A 60 -2.63 34.23 -31.86
C ASP A 60 -3.18 35.33 -30.93
N HIS A 61 -2.86 35.20 -29.63
CA HIS A 61 -2.28 36.22 -28.72
C HIS A 61 -1.78 35.47 -27.45
N SER A 62 -0.46 35.36 -27.22
CA SER A 62 0.42 36.27 -26.46
C SER A 62 0.22 36.27 -24.93
N SER A 63 1.20 35.65 -24.27
CA SER A 63 1.84 35.88 -22.95
C SER A 63 1.38 37.01 -22.01
N ASN A 64 1.15 36.67 -20.73
CA ASN A 64 1.73 37.31 -19.52
C ASN A 64 1.36 36.49 -18.27
N SER A 65 2.29 35.88 -17.54
CA SER A 65 3.19 36.39 -16.49
C SER A 65 2.53 36.70 -15.12
N ASN A 66 3.12 36.06 -14.09
CA ASN A 66 3.08 36.35 -12.64
C ASN A 66 1.76 36.37 -11.86
N ARG A 67 1.64 35.43 -10.90
CA ARG A 67 1.48 35.81 -9.47
C ARG A 67 1.73 34.66 -8.47
N GLU A 68 2.86 34.79 -7.78
CA GLU A 68 3.03 34.73 -6.32
C GLU A 68 2.50 33.55 -5.48
N ARG A 69 3.45 32.65 -5.17
CA ARG A 69 3.86 32.20 -3.83
C ARG A 69 3.18 32.89 -2.62
N ALA A 70 2.40 32.14 -1.85
CA ALA A 70 2.08 32.46 -0.46
C ALA A 70 2.55 31.32 0.46
N LYS A 71 3.66 31.56 1.16
CA LYS A 71 4.10 30.78 2.32
C LYS A 71 3.28 31.22 3.53
N LYS A 72 2.65 30.30 4.25
CA LYS A 72 2.08 30.57 5.57
C LYS A 72 2.94 29.91 6.63
N SER A 73 3.73 30.74 7.30
CA SER A 73 4.50 30.46 8.51
C SER A 73 3.76 30.99 9.74
N SER A 74 4.18 30.50 10.91
CA SER A 74 3.73 30.79 12.28
C SER A 74 2.57 29.89 12.76
N ASN A 75 2.54 29.38 13.99
CA ASN A 75 3.21 29.87 15.18
C ASN A 75 3.57 28.72 16.13
N LYS A 76 4.72 28.88 16.80
CA LYS A 76 5.32 27.96 17.77
C LYS A 76 4.94 28.45 19.16
N GLU A 77 3.96 27.83 19.81
CA GLU A 77 3.70 28.06 21.23
C GLU A 77 4.35 26.96 22.07
N LYS A 78 5.31 27.41 22.88
CA LYS A 78 5.86 26.69 24.04
C LYS A 78 4.73 26.54 25.05
N VAL A 79 4.39 25.30 25.41
CA VAL A 79 3.77 25.01 26.70
C VAL A 79 4.77 24.21 27.53
N LYS A 80 4.91 24.67 28.77
CA LYS A 80 5.90 24.27 29.75
C LYS A 80 5.67 22.84 30.24
N GLU A 81 6.79 22.23 30.57
CA GLU A 81 6.98 21.09 31.45
C GLU A 81 6.18 21.24 32.75
N GLU A 82 5.20 20.36 32.97
CA GLU A 82 4.72 20.00 34.29
C GLU A 82 4.80 18.48 34.43
N LYS A 83 5.83 18.05 35.17
CA LYS A 83 5.88 16.74 35.81
C LYS A 83 4.88 16.77 36.96
N ASN A 84 3.88 15.89 36.93
CA ASN A 84 3.29 15.38 38.16
C ASN A 84 2.56 14.04 37.94
N VAL A 85 3.24 12.97 38.35
CA VAL A 85 2.75 11.87 39.17
C VAL A 85 1.23 11.65 39.15
N THR A 86 0.75 10.78 38.27
CA THR A 86 -0.56 10.13 38.40
C THR A 86 -0.47 8.65 38.01
N SER A 87 0.36 7.87 38.69
CA SER A 87 0.27 6.39 38.66
C SER A 87 -0.24 5.79 39.98
N ALA A 88 -0.56 6.63 40.97
CA ALA A 88 -1.18 6.22 42.24
C ALA A 88 -2.69 6.53 42.34
N ALA A 89 -3.29 7.16 41.31
CA ALA A 89 -4.69 7.63 41.35
C ALA A 89 -5.72 6.59 40.88
N HIS A 90 -5.31 5.37 40.49
CA HIS A 90 -6.24 4.28 40.14
C HIS A 90 -6.40 3.21 41.22
N ALA A 91 -5.66 3.32 42.33
CA ALA A 91 -5.78 2.41 43.48
C ALA A 91 -6.66 2.97 44.60
N GLU A 92 -7.05 4.24 44.53
CA GLU A 92 -7.75 4.97 45.61
C GLU A 92 -9.10 5.57 45.14
N LEU A 93 -9.79 4.87 44.23
CA LEU A 93 -11.22 5.11 43.93
C LEU A 93 -12.06 3.84 44.15
N ALA A 94 -11.55 2.91 44.96
CA ALA A 94 -12.27 1.70 45.39
C ALA A 94 -12.80 1.80 46.84
N SER A 95 -12.63 2.95 47.48
CA SER A 95 -13.12 3.23 48.83
C SER A 95 -14.08 4.43 48.86
N MET A 96 -14.73 4.73 47.73
CA MET A 96 -15.84 5.68 47.69
C MET A 96 -17.08 4.98 48.25
N GLU A 97 -17.52 5.46 49.41
CA GLU A 97 -18.72 5.11 50.17
C GLU A 97 -19.74 4.25 49.41
N VAL A 98 -19.80 2.98 49.79
CA VAL A 98 -20.92 2.07 49.52
C VAL A 98 -22.02 2.42 50.51
N GLU A 99 -22.63 3.60 50.34
CA GLU A 99 -23.88 3.94 50.99
C GLU A 99 -25.01 3.41 50.08
N GLU A 100 -25.68 2.36 50.58
CA GLU A 100 -26.97 1.81 50.09
C GLU A 100 -27.01 1.16 48.69
N MET A 101 -26.01 0.35 48.33
CA MET A 101 -26.21 -0.59 47.22
C MET A 101 -26.81 -1.89 47.75
N SER A 102 -28.00 -2.29 47.26
CA SER A 102 -28.66 -3.53 47.71
C SER A 102 -27.73 -4.74 47.57
N ASP A 103 -27.83 -5.69 48.49
CA ASP A 103 -26.96 -6.87 48.51
C ASP A 103 -26.95 -7.63 47.17
N GLU A 104 -28.08 -7.63 46.47
CA GLU A 104 -28.24 -8.21 45.13
C GLU A 104 -27.42 -7.47 44.07
N MET A 105 -27.35 -6.14 44.13
CA MET A 105 -26.60 -5.31 43.19
C MET A 105 -25.08 -5.42 43.46
N VAL A 106 -24.68 -5.51 44.73
CA VAL A 106 -23.29 -5.82 45.12
C VAL A 106 -22.87 -7.19 44.61
N ALA A 107 -23.73 -8.21 44.72
CA ALA A 107 -23.48 -9.54 44.18
C ALA A 107 -23.33 -9.52 42.64
N PHE A 108 -24.17 -8.75 41.95
CA PHE A 108 -24.09 -8.58 40.49
C PHE A 108 -22.78 -7.90 40.05
N PHE A 109 -22.34 -6.84 40.74
CA PHE A 109 -21.07 -6.18 40.42
C PHE A 109 -19.87 -7.09 40.68
N LYS A 110 -19.85 -7.83 41.79
CA LYS A 110 -18.81 -8.85 42.06
C LYS A 110 -18.72 -9.86 40.93
N LYS A 111 -19.87 -10.39 40.48
CA LYS A 111 -19.96 -11.33 39.36
C LYS A 111 -19.45 -10.71 38.04
N THR A 112 -19.85 -9.48 37.75
CA THR A 112 -19.45 -8.77 36.52
C THR A 112 -17.96 -8.45 36.49
N ILE A 113 -17.38 -8.11 37.64
CA ILE A 113 -15.94 -7.89 37.79
C ILE A 113 -15.18 -9.21 37.60
N GLU A 114 -15.67 -10.30 38.17
CA GLU A 114 -15.10 -11.64 38.00
C GLU A 114 -15.10 -12.07 36.53
N HIS A 115 -16.21 -11.92 35.81
CA HIS A 115 -16.27 -12.24 34.37
C HIS A 115 -15.34 -11.38 33.51
N ARG A 116 -15.17 -10.08 33.86
CA ARG A 116 -14.19 -9.22 33.18
C ARG A 116 -12.77 -9.74 33.43
N ARG A 117 -12.43 -10.05 34.68
CA ARG A 117 -11.12 -10.62 35.05
C ARG A 117 -10.83 -11.94 34.33
N ILE A 118 -11.80 -12.84 34.26
CA ILE A 118 -11.65 -14.13 33.55
C ILE A 118 -11.39 -13.89 32.06
N ARG A 119 -12.18 -13.02 31.41
CA ARG A 119 -12.04 -12.73 29.98
C ARG A 119 -10.70 -12.07 29.65
N ASP A 120 -10.25 -11.15 30.51
CA ASP A 120 -8.98 -10.46 30.34
C ASP A 120 -7.80 -11.40 30.61
N ALA A 121 -7.92 -12.30 31.59
CA ALA A 121 -6.93 -13.35 31.85
C ALA A 121 -6.83 -14.35 30.69
N GLU A 122 -7.96 -14.80 30.14
CA GLU A 122 -8.00 -15.71 28.98
C GLU A 122 -7.39 -15.05 27.72
N ARG A 123 -7.69 -13.76 27.49
CA ARG A 123 -7.08 -12.99 26.39
C ARG A 123 -5.56 -12.91 26.55
N ASN A 124 -5.09 -12.55 27.75
CA ASN A 124 -3.67 -12.43 28.04
C ASN A 124 -2.94 -13.79 27.94
N GLU A 125 -3.55 -14.87 28.43
CA GLU A 125 -2.99 -16.22 28.31
C GLU A 125 -2.89 -16.67 26.84
N LYS A 126 -3.92 -16.38 26.04
CA LYS A 126 -3.92 -16.68 24.60
C LYS A 126 -2.87 -15.87 23.85
N GLU A 127 -2.68 -14.60 24.21
CA GLU A 127 -1.64 -13.73 23.64
C GLU A 127 -0.24 -14.21 24.03
N GLN A 128 -0.02 -14.59 25.29
CA GLN A 128 1.23 -15.19 25.74
C GLN A 128 1.51 -16.54 25.07
N ARG A 129 0.48 -17.38 24.88
CA ARG A 129 0.62 -18.64 24.14
C ARG A 129 0.98 -18.38 22.68
N ALA A 130 0.30 -17.43 22.02
CA ALA A 130 0.60 -17.03 20.65
C ALA A 130 1.99 -16.40 20.50
N ALA A 131 2.48 -15.67 21.51
CA ALA A 131 3.84 -15.12 21.54
C ALA A 131 4.90 -16.21 21.72
N ARG A 132 4.65 -17.21 22.58
CA ARG A 132 5.54 -18.37 22.76
C ARG A 132 5.55 -19.29 21.55
N GLU A 133 4.40 -19.52 20.92
CA GLU A 133 4.27 -20.32 19.69
C GLU A 133 4.86 -19.60 18.47
N ARG A 134 4.87 -18.27 18.44
CA ARG A 134 5.54 -17.48 17.38
C ARG A 134 7.06 -17.61 17.39
N GLY A 135 7.65 -18.04 18.51
CA GLY A 135 9.09 -18.13 18.70
C GLY A 135 9.79 -16.77 18.57
N GLU A 136 11.01 -16.67 19.09
CA GLU A 136 11.93 -15.55 18.81
C GLU A 136 12.29 -15.44 17.32
N ASP A 137 11.83 -16.38 16.50
CA ASP A 137 12.17 -16.56 15.08
C ASP A 137 11.20 -15.87 14.12
N THR A 138 10.12 -15.25 14.63
CA THR A 138 9.38 -14.24 13.84
C THR A 138 10.04 -12.88 14.01
N SER A 139 11.31 -12.79 13.60
CA SER A 139 11.88 -11.51 13.19
C SER A 139 10.95 -10.92 12.14
N HIS A 140 10.13 -9.96 12.55
CA HIS A 140 9.22 -9.25 11.67
C HIS A 140 10.03 -8.79 10.46
N TRP A 141 9.56 -9.07 9.23
CA TRP A 141 10.26 -8.75 7.97
C TRP A 141 10.65 -7.27 7.87
N ILE A 142 10.05 -6.44 8.72
CA ILE A 142 10.45 -5.07 8.99
C ILE A 142 11.05 -5.05 10.41
N HIS A 143 12.38 -4.92 10.51
CA HIS A 143 13.06 -4.52 11.74
C HIS A 143 12.69 -3.06 12.04
N LEU A 144 11.59 -2.85 12.74
CA LEU A 144 11.38 -1.62 13.48
C LEU A 144 11.99 -1.88 14.86
N ASP A 145 12.84 -0.98 15.34
CA ASP A 145 13.11 -0.93 16.78
C ASP A 145 11.73 -0.77 17.44
N ASP A 146 11.33 -1.70 18.31
CA ASP A 146 9.94 -1.91 18.79
C ASP A 146 9.28 -0.67 19.43
N ASP A 147 10.04 0.42 19.61
CA ASP A 147 9.64 1.67 20.24
C ASP A 147 9.47 2.88 19.27
N GLU A 148 9.81 2.77 17.97
CA GLU A 148 9.68 3.89 17.02
C GLU A 148 8.33 3.85 16.29
N TYR A 149 7.34 4.60 16.78
CA TYR A 149 6.05 4.78 16.09
C TYR A 149 6.25 5.46 14.72
N VAL A 150 6.07 4.70 13.64
CA VAL A 150 6.12 5.19 12.26
C VAL A 150 4.70 5.33 11.70
N LEU A 151 4.34 6.53 11.24
CA LEU A 151 3.07 6.79 10.56
C LEU A 151 2.94 5.90 9.30
N ALA A 152 1.74 5.37 9.05
CA ALA A 152 1.46 4.47 7.91
C ALA A 152 1.89 5.07 6.55
N ASP A 153 1.73 6.38 6.37
CA ASP A 153 2.12 7.11 5.15
C ASP A 153 3.64 7.09 4.89
N LYS A 154 4.45 6.71 5.88
CA LYS A 154 5.92 6.60 5.78
C LYS A 154 6.39 5.18 5.47
N ILE A 155 5.48 4.21 5.40
CA ILE A 155 5.77 2.83 5.00
C ILE A 155 5.54 2.73 3.50
N GLY A 156 6.63 2.80 2.73
CA GLY A 156 6.59 2.63 1.28
C GLY A 156 6.57 1.15 0.87
N VAL A 157 6.46 0.91 -0.45
CA VAL A 157 6.55 -0.44 -1.04
C VAL A 157 7.88 -1.14 -0.70
N TYR A 158 8.93 -0.36 -0.47
CA TYR A 158 10.27 -0.84 -0.12
C TYR A 158 10.54 -0.79 1.40
N GLY A 159 9.52 -0.54 2.23
CA GLY A 159 9.64 -0.44 3.68
C GLY A 159 9.68 1.00 4.20
N VAL A 160 10.12 1.17 5.45
CA VAL A 160 10.21 2.48 6.13
C VAL A 160 11.38 3.27 5.56
N GLU A 161 11.09 4.30 4.76
CA GLU A 161 12.13 5.16 4.21
C GLU A 161 12.47 6.28 5.20
N LYS A 162 13.63 6.18 5.85
CA LYS A 162 14.15 7.25 6.73
C LYS A 162 14.60 8.42 5.85
N ARG A 163 13.78 9.46 5.74
CA ARG A 163 14.14 10.70 5.03
C ARG A 163 15.31 11.39 5.73
N THR A 164 16.47 11.42 5.09
CA THR A 164 17.64 12.16 5.56
C THR A 164 17.75 13.49 4.81
N PHE A 165 18.26 14.53 5.50
CA PHE A 165 18.57 15.83 4.89
C PHE A 165 20.02 15.92 4.37
N ALA A 166 20.81 14.86 4.57
CA ALA A 166 22.16 14.76 4.05
C ALA A 166 22.14 14.62 2.51
N ALA A 167 23.15 15.17 1.84
CA ALA A 167 23.31 14.96 0.41
C ALA A 167 23.47 13.45 0.13
N PRO A 168 22.76 12.89 -0.86
CA PRO A 168 22.91 11.48 -1.21
C PRO A 168 24.35 11.18 -1.64
N ASP A 169 24.94 10.13 -1.06
CA ASP A 169 26.24 9.62 -1.51
C ASP A 169 26.05 8.76 -2.76
N GLU A 170 26.11 9.40 -3.92
CA GLU A 170 25.95 8.73 -5.22
C GLU A 170 27.10 7.74 -5.50
N GLU A 171 28.30 7.98 -4.95
CA GLU A 171 29.42 7.06 -5.11
C GLU A 171 29.21 5.76 -4.32
N ALA A 172 28.79 5.85 -3.07
CA ALA A 172 28.45 4.67 -2.29
C ALA A 172 27.29 3.89 -2.93
N ARG A 173 26.28 4.61 -3.43
CA ARG A 173 25.13 3.99 -4.10
C ARG A 173 25.52 3.27 -5.39
N THR A 174 26.37 3.89 -6.22
CA THR A 174 26.86 3.25 -7.45
C THR A 174 27.77 2.06 -7.17
N LYS A 175 28.62 2.12 -6.14
CA LYS A 175 29.43 0.98 -5.69
C LYS A 175 28.53 -0.17 -5.21
N SER A 176 27.58 0.11 -4.33
CA SER A 176 26.62 -0.89 -3.83
C SER A 176 25.80 -1.52 -4.97
N ARG A 177 25.36 -0.73 -5.96
CA ARG A 177 24.67 -1.25 -7.16
C ARG A 177 25.57 -2.21 -7.95
N ARG A 178 26.84 -1.86 -8.17
CA ARG A 178 27.79 -2.73 -8.89
C ARG A 178 28.10 -4.02 -8.12
N GLU A 179 28.26 -3.93 -6.80
CA GLU A 179 28.48 -5.11 -5.94
C GLU A 179 27.27 -6.03 -5.94
N ASN A 180 26.06 -5.49 -5.82
CA ASN A 180 24.83 -6.28 -5.89
C ASN A 180 24.67 -6.92 -7.27
N ALA A 181 24.98 -6.19 -8.35
CA ALA A 181 24.99 -6.75 -9.70
C ALA A 181 26.01 -7.89 -9.84
N ARG A 182 27.22 -7.75 -9.27
CA ARG A 182 28.23 -8.82 -9.23
C ARG A 182 27.75 -10.03 -8.44
N ARG A 183 27.02 -9.81 -7.34
CA ARG A 183 26.42 -10.89 -6.55
C ARG A 183 25.31 -11.63 -7.30
N LEU A 184 24.46 -10.91 -8.03
CA LEU A 184 23.31 -11.50 -8.76
C LEU A 184 23.71 -12.14 -10.09
N TYR A 185 24.61 -11.51 -10.83
CA TYR A 185 24.91 -11.85 -12.22
C TYR A 185 26.34 -12.38 -12.44
N GLY A 186 27.18 -12.38 -11.40
CA GLY A 186 28.55 -12.90 -11.47
C GLY A 186 29.41 -12.18 -12.50
N SER A 187 30.10 -12.94 -13.36
CA SER A 187 30.99 -12.41 -14.39
C SER A 187 30.29 -11.57 -15.46
N LYS A 188 28.97 -11.74 -15.63
CA LYS A 188 28.16 -10.98 -16.61
C LYS A 188 27.58 -9.69 -16.07
N ALA A 189 27.89 -9.33 -14.81
CA ALA A 189 27.32 -8.16 -14.16
C ALA A 189 27.59 -6.86 -14.94
N GLU A 190 28.82 -6.66 -15.44
CA GLU A 190 29.18 -5.45 -16.17
C GLU A 190 28.48 -5.37 -17.53
N GLN A 191 28.32 -6.51 -18.20
CA GLN A 191 27.58 -6.59 -19.45
C GLN A 191 26.10 -6.26 -19.26
N ILE A 192 25.45 -6.83 -18.24
CA ILE A 192 24.03 -6.57 -17.95
C ILE A 192 23.82 -5.11 -17.55
N LEU A 193 24.68 -4.57 -16.69
CA LEU A 193 24.61 -3.16 -16.29
C LEU A 193 24.75 -2.23 -17.50
N ALA A 194 25.65 -2.55 -18.44
CA ALA A 194 25.80 -1.80 -19.68
C ALA A 194 24.57 -1.92 -20.61
N MET A 195 23.93 -3.08 -20.65
CA MET A 195 22.69 -3.27 -21.41
C MET A 195 21.53 -2.47 -20.81
N GLU A 196 21.38 -2.48 -19.47
CA GLU A 196 20.38 -1.68 -18.76
C GLU A 196 20.55 -0.19 -19.08
N THR A 197 21.76 0.34 -18.94
CA THR A 197 22.02 1.77 -19.22
C THR A 197 21.77 2.12 -20.68
N LEU A 198 22.12 1.25 -21.62
CA LEU A 198 21.80 1.45 -23.03
C LEU A 198 20.28 1.45 -23.30
N MET A 199 19.52 0.60 -22.62
CA MET A 199 18.06 0.59 -22.72
C MET A 199 17.45 1.88 -22.17
N ASP A 200 17.89 2.32 -21.00
CA ASP A 200 17.44 3.57 -20.36
C ASP A 200 17.75 4.77 -21.25
N MET A 201 18.98 4.87 -21.76
CA MET A 201 19.37 5.97 -22.67
C MET A 201 18.53 6.01 -23.94
N ARG A 202 18.27 4.86 -24.57
CA ARG A 202 17.41 4.79 -25.77
C ARG A 202 15.98 5.20 -25.46
N PHE A 203 15.45 4.74 -24.33
CA PHE A 203 14.12 5.11 -23.89
C PHE A 203 14.01 6.63 -23.67
N GLU A 204 14.96 7.23 -22.96
CA GLU A 204 14.99 8.68 -22.71
C GLU A 204 15.10 9.48 -24.00
N GLN A 205 15.93 9.06 -24.96
CA GLN A 205 16.03 9.69 -26.28
C GLN A 205 14.69 9.67 -27.02
N GLU A 206 14.03 8.52 -27.07
CA GLU A 206 12.74 8.37 -27.73
C GLU A 206 11.62 9.16 -27.02
N TYR A 207 11.62 9.13 -25.69
CA TYR A 207 10.68 9.88 -24.87
C TYR A 207 10.87 11.39 -25.04
N ALA A 208 12.12 11.88 -25.02
CA ALA A 208 12.44 13.29 -25.25
C ALA A 208 12.09 13.74 -26.67
N ARG A 209 12.26 12.87 -27.66
CA ARG A 209 11.92 13.14 -29.07
C ARG A 209 10.42 13.22 -29.30
N LYS A 210 9.67 12.24 -28.79
CA LYS A 210 8.23 12.10 -29.07
C LYS A 210 7.36 12.87 -28.07
N ARG A 211 7.88 13.14 -26.86
CA ARG A 211 7.15 13.68 -25.69
C ARG A 211 5.72 13.15 -25.63
N PRO A 212 5.56 11.81 -25.65
CA PRO A 212 4.23 11.25 -25.70
C PRO A 212 3.45 11.72 -24.47
N PRO A 213 2.17 12.10 -24.61
CA PRO A 213 1.35 12.41 -23.45
C PRO A 213 1.36 11.17 -22.55
N LEU A 214 1.82 11.35 -21.30
CA LEU A 214 1.66 10.33 -20.28
C LEU A 214 0.15 10.03 -20.20
N TRP A 215 -0.15 8.74 -20.13
CA TRP A 215 -1.46 8.13 -20.29
C TRP A 215 -2.60 8.85 -19.53
N PRO A 216 -3.85 8.66 -19.98
CA PRO A 216 -4.80 9.73 -20.22
C PRO A 216 -5.02 10.60 -18.98
N ASN A 217 -4.79 11.90 -19.17
CA ASN A 217 -5.16 12.97 -18.24
C ASN A 217 -6.69 13.12 -18.26
N ILE A 218 -7.41 12.10 -17.79
CA ILE A 218 -8.86 12.16 -17.62
C ILE A 218 -9.08 12.96 -16.35
N PRO A 219 -9.68 14.16 -16.40
CA PRO A 219 -10.05 14.85 -15.18
C PRO A 219 -11.01 13.96 -14.41
N LEU A 220 -10.64 13.60 -13.17
CA LEU A 220 -11.51 12.92 -12.21
C LEU A 220 -12.60 13.90 -11.74
N LYS A 221 -13.52 14.27 -12.64
CA LYS A 221 -14.75 14.99 -12.33
C LYS A 221 -15.84 14.49 -13.28
N LEU A 222 -16.64 13.54 -12.78
CA LEU A 222 -18.01 13.30 -13.20
C LEU A 222 -18.89 13.55 -11.98
#